data_AF-A0A3M1DUC5-F1
#
_entry.id   AF-A0A3M1DUC5-F1
#
_cell.length_a   1.000
_cell.length_b   1.000
_cell.length_c   1.000
_cell.angle_alpha   90.00
_cell.angle_beta   90.00
_cell.angle_gamma   90.00
#
_symmetry.space_group_name_H-M   'P 1'
#
loop_
_entity.id
_entity.type
_entity.pdbx_description
1 polymer ?
#
loop_
_entity_poly.entity_id
_entity_poly.type
_entity_poly.pdbx_seq_one_letter_code
_entity_poly.pdbx_strand_id
1 'polypeptide(L)' 'LHALVDHGNTVIVIEHNLDVIKTADWIVDMGPDGGDRGGEVVVAGTPEQVAACEASWTGRYLRPYLQ' A
#
# COMPACT_ATOMS: atom_id res chain seq x y z
N LEU A 1 6.46 10.96 10.39
CA LEU A 1 7.06 10.07 9.37
C LEU A 1 7.75 10.89 8.29
N HIS A 2 7.07 11.86 7.67
CA HIS A 2 7.65 12.73 6.62
C HIS A 2 8.98 13.37 7.00
N ALA A 3 9.12 13.92 8.22
CA ALA A 3 10.38 14.49 8.67
C ALA A 3 11.57 13.51 8.60
N LEU A 4 11.39 12.20 8.79
CA LEU A 4 12.50 11.24 8.66
C LEU A 4 12.87 11.02 7.18
N VAL A 5 11.87 10.96 6.31
CA VAL A 5 12.04 10.85 4.85
C VAL A 5 12.73 12.09 4.30
N ASP A 6 12.36 13.28 4.77
CA ASP A 6 12.97 14.56 4.37
C ASP A 6 14.47 14.63 4.71
N HIS A 7 14.93 13.89 5.73
CA HIS A 7 16.35 13.76 6.09
C HIS A 7 17.08 12.66 5.30
N GLY A 8 16.45 12.07 4.29
CA GLY A 8 17.01 11.01 3.44
C GLY A 8 16.91 9.61 4.02
N ASN A 9 16.12 9.39 5.08
CA ASN A 9 15.90 8.05 5.63
C ASN A 9 14.80 7.32 4.86
N THR A 10 14.91 5.99 4.77
CA THR A 10 13.82 5.13 4.31
C THR A 10 12.97 4.68 5.49
N VAL A 11 11.66 4.86 5.38
CA VAL A 11 10.70 4.42 6.39
C VAL A 11 9.84 3.32 5.78
N ILE A 12 9.82 2.15 6.43
CA ILE A 12 8.95 1.04 6.06
C ILE A 12 7.93 0.85 7.18
N VAL A 13 6.66 0.85 6.84
CA VAL A 13 5.54 0.67 7.78
C VAL A 13 4.59 -0.41 7.29
N ILE A 14 3.95 -1.10 8.24
CA ILE A 14 2.83 -1.99 7.98
C ILE A 14 1.59 -1.26 8.49
N GLU A 15 0.63 -1.00 7.61
CA GLU A 15 -0.58 -0.23 7.93
C GLU A 15 -1.81 -0.78 7.22
N HIS A 16 -2.97 -0.53 7.83
CA HIS A 16 -4.30 -0.74 7.30
C HIS A 16 -5.09 0.59 7.17
N ASN A 17 -4.59 1.69 7.73
CA ASN A 17 -5.20 3.00 7.62
C ASN A 17 -4.94 3.63 6.24
N LEU A 18 -6.02 3.76 5.46
CA LEU A 18 -5.98 4.30 4.09
C LEU A 18 -5.48 5.75 4.02
N ASP A 19 -5.68 6.55 5.08
CA ASP A 19 -5.18 7.93 5.12
C ASP A 19 -3.66 8.02 5.18
N VAL A 20 -3.00 6.99 5.73
CA VAL A 20 -1.54 6.86 5.74
C VAL A 20 -1.05 6.22 4.45
N ILE A 21 -1.75 5.19 3.98
CA ILE A 21 -1.39 4.43 2.78
C ILE A 21 -1.42 5.33 1.53
N LYS A 22 -2.40 6.23 1.41
CA LYS A 22 -2.51 7.13 0.24
C LYS A 22 -1.37 8.13 0.10
N THR A 23 -0.66 8.42 1.18
CA THR A 23 0.49 9.36 1.17
C THR A 23 1.83 8.66 0.98
N ALA A 24 1.84 7.33 0.85
CA ALA A 24 3.06 6.58 0.64
C ALA A 24 3.59 6.75 -0.78
N ASP A 25 4.91 6.87 -0.93
CA ASP A 25 5.55 6.87 -2.25
C ASP A 25 5.47 5.51 -2.94
N TRP A 26 5.41 4.43 -2.15
CA TRP A 26 5.38 3.05 -2.62
C TRP A 26 4.59 2.16 -1.66
N ILE A 27 3.81 1.24 -2.22
CA ILE A 27 3.00 0.27 -1.51
C ILE A 27 3.39 -1.14 -1.96
N VAL A 28 3.48 -2.05 -1.00
CA VAL A 28 3.56 -3.50 -1.26
C VAL A 28 2.32 -4.14 -0.63
N ASP A 29 1.41 -4.63 -1.46
CA ASP A 29 0.18 -5.28 -1.01
C ASP A 29 0.39 -6.80 -0.89
N MET A 30 0.11 -7.32 0.29
CA MET A 30 0.30 -8.72 0.65
C MET A 30 -1.05 -9.41 0.74
N GLY A 31 -1.16 -10.63 0.21
CA GLY A 31 -2.42 -11.36 0.19
C GLY A 31 -2.33 -12.64 -0.63
N PRO A 32 -3.40 -13.02 -1.36
CA PRO A 32 -4.70 -12.35 -1.52
C PRO A 32 -5.64 -12.46 -0.30
N ASP A 33 -5.33 -13.35 0.64
CA ASP A 33 -6.05 -13.57 1.90
C ASP A 33 -5.08 -13.57 3.10
N GLY A 34 -5.61 -13.75 4.31
CA GLY A 34 -4.79 -13.99 5.51
C GLY A 34 -4.46 -15.47 5.75
N GLY A 35 -3.41 -15.72 6.54
CA GLY A 35 -3.01 -17.09 6.93
C GLY A 35 -2.43 -17.90 5.79
N ASP A 36 -2.77 -19.19 5.71
CA ASP A 36 -2.24 -20.14 4.70
C ASP A 36 -2.62 -19.79 3.25
N ARG A 37 -3.59 -18.89 3.07
CA ARG A 37 -4.04 -18.37 1.77
C ARG A 37 -3.44 -17.01 1.42
N GLY A 38 -2.52 -16.52 2.25
CA GLY A 38 -1.78 -15.29 2.04
C GLY A 38 -0.30 -15.55 1.73
N GLY A 39 0.52 -14.52 1.98
CA GLY A 39 1.98 -14.63 1.88
C GLY A 39 2.55 -14.35 0.50
N GLU A 40 1.70 -13.99 -0.48
CA GLU A 40 2.13 -13.57 -1.80
C GLU A 40 2.12 -12.04 -1.92
N VAL A 41 3.03 -11.52 -2.75
CA VAL A 41 2.98 -10.11 -3.18
C VAL A 41 1.95 -10.03 -4.30
N VAL A 42 0.78 -9.44 -4.00
CA VAL A 42 -0.30 -9.29 -4.98
C VAL A 42 0.05 -8.19 -5.97
N VAL A 43 0.56 -7.06 -5.47
CA VAL A 43 1.03 -5.94 -6.27
C VAL A 43 2.02 -5.10 -5.47
N ALA A 44 3.00 -4.51 -6.16
CA ALA A 44 3.90 -3.52 -5.58
C ALA A 44 4.06 -2.36 -6.56
N GLY A 45 3.90 -1.12 -6.09
CA GLY A 45 3.88 0.05 -6.95
C GLY A 45 3.52 1.34 -6.22
N THR A 46 3.32 2.41 -6.99
CA THR A 46 2.74 3.66 -6.46
C THR A 46 1.28 3.44 -6.01
N PRO A 47 0.71 4.34 -5.19
CA PRO A 47 -0.70 4.28 -4.81
C PRO A 47 -1.66 4.09 -5.99
N GLU A 48 -1.41 4.75 -7.12
CA GLU A 48 -2.25 4.67 -8.32
C GLU A 48 -2.12 3.31 -9.01
N GLN A 49 -0.91 2.73 -9.06
CA GLN A 49 -0.68 1.40 -9.62
C GLN A 49 -1.37 0.32 -8.79
N VAL A 50 -1.31 0.43 -7.47
CA VAL A 50 -2.01 -0.48 -6.55
C VAL A 50 -3.53 -0.30 -6.67
N ALA A 51 -4.03 0.94 -6.75
CA ALA A 51 -5.45 1.22 -6.94
C ALA A 51 -6.02 0.72 -8.28
N ALA A 52 -5.17 0.51 -9.29
CA ALA A 52 -5.54 -0.08 -10.57
C ALA A 52 -5.54 -1.61 -10.57
N CYS A 53 -4.99 -2.27 -9.53
CA CYS A 53 -4.93 -3.73 -9.43
C CYS A 53 -6.26 -4.30 -8.91
N GLU A 54 -7.00 -5.02 -9.76
CA GLU A 54 -8.29 -5.63 -9.38
C GLU A 54 -8.16 -6.76 -8.35
N ALA A 55 -7.01 -7.43 -8.30
CA ALA A 55 -6.73 -8.51 -7.35
C ALA A 55 -6.39 -7.99 -5.94
N SER A 56 -6.11 -6.69 -5.80
CA SER A 56 -5.70 -6.06 -4.54
C SER A 56 -6.90 -5.60 -3.73
N TRP A 57 -7.06 -6.16 -2.53
CA TRP A 57 -8.04 -5.64 -1.57
C TRP A 57 -7.72 -4.19 -1.19
N THR A 58 -6.45 -3.91 -0.88
CA THR A 58 -5.98 -2.57 -0.56
C THR A 58 -6.26 -1.61 -1.70
N GLY A 59 -5.95 -1.97 -2.94
CA GLY A 59 -6.20 -1.18 -4.14
C GLY A 59 -7.68 -0.84 -4.33
N ARG A 60 -8.57 -1.81 -4.11
CA ARG A 60 -10.02 -1.60 -4.19
C ARG A 60 -10.52 -0.54 -3.21
N TYR A 61 -9.99 -0.52 -1.99
CA TYR A 61 -10.37 0.47 -0.98
C TYR A 61 -9.59 1.77 -1.08
N LEU A 62 -8.40 1.77 -1.67
CA LEU A 62 -7.58 2.96 -1.88
C LEU A 62 -8.10 3.85 -3.01
N ARG A 63 -8.67 3.23 -4.06
CA ARG A 63 -9.15 3.92 -5.27
C ARG A 63 -10.04 5.14 -5.02
N PRO A 64 -11.03 5.12 -4.10
CA PRO A 64 -11.87 6.30 -3.82
C PRO A 64 -11.14 7.45 -3.12
N TYR A 65 -10.00 7.19 -2.47
CA TYR A 65 -9.23 8.20 -1.74
C TYR A 65 -8.21 8.95 -2.59
N LEU A 66 -8.01 8.51 -3.84
CA LEU A 66 -7.11 9.14 -4.83
C LEU A 66 -7.85 10.04 -5.83
N GLN A 67 -9.17 10.20 -5.69
CA GLN A 67 -10.01 11.05 -6.56
C GLN A 67 -10.04 12.52 -6.11
#